data_AF-A0A699Z9K9-F1
#
_entry.id   AF-A0A699Z9K9-F1
#
_cell.length_a   1.000
_cell.length_b   1.000
_cell.length_c   1.000
_cell.angle_alpha   90.00
_cell.angle_beta   90.00
_cell.angle_gamma   90.00
#
_symmetry.space_group_name_H-M   'P 1'
#
loop_
_entity.id
_entity.type
_entity.pdbx_description
1 polymer ?
#
loop_
_entity_poly.entity_id
_entity_poly.type
_entity_poly.pdbx_seq_one_letter_code
_entity_poly.pdbx_strand_id
1 'polypeptide(L)'
;EVKYHTWLEGLDLMLQRYYQVTGQLTSIEQELMAKKLEELECSLLPGFQTLNWNSLGIPEFIQACQKSINNFQQVVKQVQKNSGIIEKVVYAIAGASIVTDPAAAAGGSSELLDLQELYELVEKGRIEAIERLVKKYHTISPLLGKIEEVVAGTNTGKSPQLTGYYAFWERAIFNALNAMVLNAMGSLQAMIDARSKRTAALNAKNADKNAVARQRRPPPLFKITVSLQSSDIVVQPPVAEVNKALGRLVRSLVESTKPFVRWMDGTCIETPEQKGANDDDEPVVFTFYWDVAGNPQVIKSMLMLNQSIQRAISGINRYIESWRRHQSLWKTDKSSVLDKFKASDPPCAAFEEKLAKYTK
;
A
#
# COMPACT_ATOMS: atom_id res chain seq x y z
N GLU A 1 30.59 47.28 -36.69
CA GLU A 1 29.38 46.57 -37.15
C GLU A 1 29.51 45.06 -36.99
N VAL A 2 30.36 44.35 -37.75
CA VAL A 2 30.52 42.87 -37.66
C VAL A 2 30.83 42.37 -36.23
N LYS A 3 31.83 42.95 -35.54
CA LYS A 3 32.17 42.55 -34.16
C LYS A 3 31.02 42.73 -33.17
N TYR A 4 30.22 43.78 -33.35
CA TYR A 4 29.08 44.09 -32.49
C TYR A 4 27.96 43.07 -32.68
N HIS A 5 27.65 42.70 -33.93
CA HIS A 5 26.69 41.63 -34.22
C HIS A 5 27.13 40.27 -33.64
N THR A 6 28.42 39.92 -33.75
CA THR A 6 28.95 38.69 -33.15
C THR A 6 28.80 38.67 -31.63
N TRP A 7 29.02 39.80 -30.95
CA TRP A 7 28.81 39.90 -29.51
C TRP A 7 27.34 39.78 -29.13
N LEU A 8 26.43 40.41 -29.88
CA LEU A 8 25.00 40.29 -29.65
C LEU A 8 24.52 38.85 -29.80
N GLU A 9 24.89 38.16 -30.86
CA GLU A 9 24.55 36.74 -31.07
C GLU A 9 25.08 35.86 -29.94
N GLY A 10 26.32 36.11 -29.49
CA GLY A 10 26.93 35.36 -28.40
C GLY A 10 26.24 35.58 -27.05
N LEU A 11 25.86 36.83 -26.74
CA LEU A 11 25.12 37.18 -25.52
C LEU A 11 23.69 36.63 -25.56
N ASP A 12 23.01 36.71 -26.69
CA ASP A 12 21.64 36.19 -26.84
C ASP A 12 21.62 34.67 -26.67
N LEU A 13 22.53 33.94 -27.34
CA LEU A 13 22.65 32.49 -27.17
C LEU A 13 22.98 32.10 -25.71
N MET A 14 23.83 32.88 -25.04
CA MET A 14 24.17 32.67 -23.63
C MET A 14 22.95 32.88 -22.72
N LEU A 15 22.20 33.96 -22.89
CA LEU A 15 21.01 34.26 -22.11
C LEU A 15 19.89 33.24 -22.36
N GLN A 16 19.67 32.85 -23.62
CA GLN A 16 18.72 31.78 -23.96
C GLN A 16 19.06 30.48 -23.21
N ARG A 17 20.34 30.10 -23.15
CA ARG A 17 20.77 28.93 -22.37
C ARG A 17 20.55 29.12 -20.87
N TYR A 18 20.85 30.29 -20.32
CA TYR A 18 20.59 30.60 -18.92
C TYR A 18 19.10 30.40 -18.58
N TYR A 19 18.19 31.05 -19.34
CA TYR A 19 16.74 30.93 -19.13
C TYR A 19 16.22 29.51 -19.37
N GLN A 20 16.79 28.78 -20.31
CA GLN A 20 16.42 27.38 -20.54
C GLN A 20 16.74 26.50 -19.32
N VAL A 21 17.90 26.69 -18.68
CA VAL A 21 18.32 25.87 -17.53
C VAL A 21 17.56 26.27 -16.27
N THR A 22 17.41 27.57 -16.00
CA THR A 22 16.66 28.04 -14.82
C THR A 22 15.17 27.77 -14.92
N GLY A 23 14.60 27.84 -16.12
CA GLY A 23 13.18 27.55 -16.37
C GLY A 23 12.77 26.07 -16.26
N GLN A 24 13.74 25.14 -16.15
CA GLN A 24 13.47 23.71 -15.97
C GLN A 24 13.25 23.30 -14.52
N LEU A 25 13.56 24.17 -13.56
CA LEU A 25 13.54 23.84 -12.14
C LEU A 25 12.13 23.91 -11.58
N THR A 26 11.73 22.87 -10.86
CA THR A 26 10.53 22.90 -10.01
C THR A 26 10.73 23.83 -8.82
N SER A 27 9.66 24.25 -8.16
CA SER A 27 9.76 25.14 -6.98
C SER A 27 10.64 24.59 -5.87
N ILE A 28 10.60 23.28 -5.63
CA ILE A 28 11.45 22.63 -4.61
C ILE A 28 12.92 22.55 -5.04
N GLU A 29 13.19 22.40 -6.33
CA GLU A 29 14.56 22.41 -6.87
C GLU A 29 15.17 23.81 -6.87
N GLN A 30 14.35 24.85 -7.07
CA GLN A 30 14.78 26.25 -6.93
C GLN A 30 15.21 26.55 -5.48
N GLU A 31 14.43 26.10 -4.49
CA GLU A 31 14.78 26.23 -3.08
C GLU A 31 16.07 25.47 -2.74
N LEU A 32 16.17 24.21 -3.17
CA LEU A 32 17.35 23.36 -2.99
C LEU A 32 18.64 24.02 -3.55
N MET A 33 18.53 24.63 -4.73
CA MET A 33 19.68 25.18 -5.46
C MET A 33 19.84 26.69 -5.29
N ALA A 34 19.15 27.34 -4.34
CA ALA A 34 19.13 28.80 -4.18
C ALA A 34 20.54 29.42 -4.17
N LYS A 35 21.48 28.84 -3.39
CA LYS A 35 22.88 29.30 -3.35
C LYS A 35 23.61 29.15 -4.70
N LYS A 36 23.33 28.07 -5.44
CA LYS A 36 23.91 27.84 -6.77
C LYS A 36 23.32 28.75 -7.84
N LEU A 37 22.05 29.14 -7.69
CA LEU A 37 21.41 30.15 -8.53
C LEU A 37 22.02 31.53 -8.28
N GLU A 38 22.24 31.91 -7.01
CA GLU A 38 22.91 33.16 -6.66
C GLU A 38 24.35 33.22 -7.22
N GLU A 39 25.12 32.14 -7.11
CA GLU A 39 26.46 32.01 -7.73
C GLU A 39 26.39 32.20 -9.26
N LEU A 40 25.36 31.66 -9.92
CA LEU A 40 25.15 31.80 -11.36
C LEU A 40 24.76 33.24 -11.73
N GLU A 41 23.89 33.88 -10.97
CA GLU A 41 23.50 35.29 -11.16
C GLU A 41 24.68 36.24 -10.96
N CYS A 42 25.54 35.97 -9.97
CA CYS A 42 26.78 36.72 -9.76
C CYS A 42 27.70 36.69 -10.97
N SER A 43 27.71 35.59 -11.75
CA SER A 43 28.49 35.50 -12.99
C SER A 43 28.01 36.44 -14.09
N LEU A 44 26.75 36.90 -14.04
CA LEU A 44 26.16 37.86 -14.98
C LEU A 44 26.42 39.32 -14.60
N LEU A 45 26.72 39.61 -13.32
CA LEU A 45 26.94 40.98 -12.81
C LEU A 45 27.94 41.83 -13.61
N PRO A 46 29.08 41.30 -14.09
CA PRO A 46 30.01 42.08 -14.91
C PRO A 46 29.36 42.69 -16.16
N GLY A 47 28.37 42.01 -16.75
CA GLY A 47 27.61 42.50 -17.90
C GLY A 47 26.71 43.71 -17.59
N PHE A 48 26.34 43.90 -16.32
CA PHE A 48 25.51 45.01 -15.87
C PHE A 48 26.31 46.17 -15.26
N GLN A 49 27.53 45.91 -14.76
CA GLN A 49 28.27 46.86 -13.93
C GLN A 49 29.57 47.36 -14.56
N THR A 50 30.37 46.47 -15.16
CA THR A 50 31.76 46.78 -15.54
C THR A 50 31.98 46.80 -17.05
N LEU A 51 31.25 45.99 -17.80
CA LEU A 51 31.37 45.88 -19.25
C LEU A 51 30.51 46.93 -19.95
N ASN A 52 31.04 47.50 -21.02
CA ASN A 52 30.30 48.32 -21.98
C ASN A 52 30.67 47.89 -23.41
N TRP A 53 30.00 48.46 -24.42
CA TRP A 53 30.21 48.07 -25.83
C TRP A 53 31.62 48.35 -26.38
N ASN A 54 32.47 49.07 -25.65
CA ASN A 54 33.88 49.28 -26.01
C ASN A 54 34.82 48.29 -25.31
N SER A 55 34.31 47.46 -24.39
CA SER A 55 35.11 46.48 -23.65
C SER A 55 35.61 45.37 -24.57
N LEU A 56 36.94 45.18 -24.62
CA LEU A 56 37.56 44.07 -25.34
C LEU A 56 37.29 42.70 -24.70
N GLY A 57 36.87 42.70 -23.42
CA GLY A 57 36.64 41.48 -22.61
C GLY A 57 35.28 40.81 -22.75
N ILE A 58 34.42 41.25 -23.68
CA ILE A 58 33.08 40.66 -23.89
C ILE A 58 33.16 39.16 -24.26
N PRO A 59 34.07 38.70 -25.15
CA PRO A 59 34.20 37.28 -25.46
C PRO A 59 34.56 36.42 -24.24
N GLU A 60 35.50 36.89 -23.42
CA GLU A 60 35.93 36.20 -22.19
C GLU A 60 34.81 36.13 -21.16
N PHE A 61 34.02 37.22 -21.05
CA PHE A 61 32.82 37.25 -20.22
C PHE A 61 31.77 36.24 -20.68
N ILE A 62 31.46 36.18 -21.98
CA ILE A 62 30.53 35.21 -22.55
C ILE A 62 31.02 33.79 -22.23
N GLN A 63 32.30 33.50 -22.43
CA GLN A 63 32.87 32.18 -22.13
C GLN A 63 32.79 31.84 -20.64
N ALA A 64 33.06 32.79 -19.74
CA ALA A 64 32.95 32.58 -18.30
C ALA A 64 31.50 32.28 -17.86
N CYS A 65 30.54 33.04 -18.38
CA CYS A 65 29.11 32.81 -18.12
C CYS A 65 28.66 31.46 -18.69
N GLN A 66 29.03 31.13 -19.93
CA GLN A 66 28.72 29.83 -20.52
C GLN A 66 29.30 28.67 -19.71
N LYS A 67 30.51 28.81 -19.18
CA LYS A 67 31.11 27.82 -18.28
C LYS A 67 30.30 27.67 -16.98
N SER A 68 29.88 28.78 -16.38
CA SER A 68 29.04 28.77 -15.18
C SER A 68 27.68 28.10 -15.44
N ILE A 69 27.01 28.46 -16.54
CA ILE A 69 25.74 27.87 -16.99
C ILE A 69 25.91 26.36 -17.23
N ASN A 70 26.98 25.93 -17.89
CA ASN A 70 27.23 24.51 -18.15
C ASN A 70 27.45 23.72 -16.84
N ASN A 71 28.21 24.27 -15.89
CA ASN A 71 28.41 23.64 -14.58
C ASN A 71 27.09 23.52 -13.82
N PHE A 72 26.28 24.59 -13.79
CA PHE A 72 24.97 24.57 -13.16
C PHE A 72 24.04 23.55 -13.83
N GLN A 73 24.01 23.49 -15.17
CA GLN A 73 23.23 22.50 -15.89
C GLN A 73 23.62 21.05 -15.56
N GLN A 74 24.91 20.77 -15.31
CA GLN A 74 25.36 19.45 -14.88
C GLN A 74 24.81 19.09 -13.49
N VAL A 75 24.82 20.05 -12.56
CA VAL A 75 24.21 19.89 -11.22
C VAL A 75 22.72 19.59 -11.36
N VAL A 76 21.97 20.38 -12.14
CA VAL A 76 20.54 20.18 -12.37
C VAL A 76 20.24 18.79 -12.92
N LYS A 77 20.97 18.36 -13.96
CA LYS A 77 20.81 17.02 -14.56
C LYS A 77 21.05 15.90 -13.54
N GLN A 78 22.04 16.05 -12.67
CA GLN A 78 22.36 15.03 -11.67
C GLN A 78 21.31 14.98 -10.56
N VAL A 79 20.77 16.12 -10.14
CA VAL A 79 19.64 16.18 -9.20
C VAL A 79 18.40 15.53 -9.81
N GLN A 80 18.00 15.91 -11.02
CA GLN A 80 16.84 15.37 -11.74
C GLN A 80 16.95 13.86 -12.00
N LYS A 81 18.16 13.38 -12.30
CA LYS A 81 18.41 11.95 -12.48
C LYS A 81 18.14 11.17 -11.19
N ASN A 82 18.66 11.64 -10.05
CA ASN A 82 18.49 10.96 -8.77
C ASN A 82 17.04 11.10 -8.26
N SER A 83 16.44 12.29 -8.37
CA SER A 83 15.03 12.52 -8.02
C SER A 83 14.08 11.62 -8.81
N GLY A 84 14.31 11.45 -10.12
CA GLY A 84 13.53 10.53 -10.95
C GLY A 84 13.68 9.05 -10.58
N ILE A 85 14.81 8.65 -9.98
CA ILE A 85 14.96 7.29 -9.43
C ILE A 85 14.17 7.17 -8.12
N ILE A 86 14.23 8.17 -7.24
CA ILE A 86 13.46 8.20 -5.99
C ILE A 86 11.95 8.17 -6.31
N GLU A 87 11.50 8.95 -7.30
CA GLU A 87 10.11 8.98 -7.75
C GLU A 87 9.62 7.60 -8.19
N LYS A 88 10.43 6.85 -8.93
CA LYS A 88 10.12 5.45 -9.31
C LYS A 88 10.00 4.53 -8.09
N VAL A 89 10.80 4.74 -7.05
CA VAL A 89 10.67 3.98 -5.79
C VAL A 89 9.35 4.33 -5.10
N VAL A 90 9.02 5.63 -5.00
CA VAL A 90 7.77 6.11 -4.40
C VAL A 90 6.55 5.55 -5.15
N TYR A 91 6.54 5.58 -6.48
CA TYR A 91 5.48 4.97 -7.28
C TYR A 91 5.39 3.46 -7.09
N ALA A 92 6.54 2.77 -7.00
CA ALA A 92 6.56 1.33 -6.76
C ALA A 92 5.97 0.96 -5.39
N ILE A 93 6.16 1.81 -4.36
CA ILE A 93 5.52 1.64 -3.05
C ILE A 93 4.01 1.89 -3.18
N ALA A 94 3.60 3.03 -3.76
CA ALA A 94 2.19 3.41 -3.88
C ALA A 94 1.33 2.40 -4.66
N GLY A 95 1.88 1.85 -5.74
CA GLY A 95 1.21 0.90 -6.62
C GLY A 95 1.41 -0.57 -6.25
N ALA A 96 2.02 -0.88 -5.10
CA ALA A 96 2.32 -2.26 -4.75
C ALA A 96 1.05 -3.07 -4.45
N SER A 97 0.94 -4.24 -5.08
CA SER A 97 -0.07 -5.25 -4.73
C SER A 97 0.48 -6.16 -3.63
N ILE A 98 0.06 -5.91 -2.39
CA ILE A 98 0.49 -6.70 -1.21
C ILE A 98 -0.55 -7.73 -0.75
N VAL A 99 -1.70 -7.80 -1.45
CA VAL A 99 -2.75 -8.80 -1.23
C VAL A 99 -2.81 -9.70 -2.44
N THR A 100 -2.70 -11.02 -2.22
CA THR A 100 -2.73 -12.03 -3.28
C THR A 100 -4.05 -12.78 -3.25
N ASP A 101 -4.74 -12.84 -4.38
CA ASP A 101 -5.93 -13.70 -4.51
C ASP A 101 -5.50 -15.17 -4.71
N PRO A 102 -5.96 -16.11 -3.88
CA PRO A 102 -5.68 -17.54 -4.04
C PRO A 102 -6.00 -18.07 -5.44
N ALA A 103 -7.06 -17.58 -6.08
CA ALA A 103 -7.45 -18.00 -7.41
C ALA A 103 -6.45 -17.57 -8.48
N ALA A 104 -5.74 -16.44 -8.27
CA ALA A 104 -4.67 -15.99 -9.15
C ALA A 104 -3.37 -16.79 -8.89
N ALA A 105 -3.08 -17.12 -7.63
CA ALA A 105 -1.89 -17.89 -7.26
C ALA A 105 -1.95 -19.37 -7.66
N ALA A 106 -3.15 -19.97 -7.63
CA ALA A 106 -3.36 -21.40 -7.86
C ALA A 106 -3.34 -21.82 -9.35
N GLY A 107 -3.20 -20.88 -10.31
CA GLY A 107 -3.14 -21.21 -11.74
C GLY A 107 -4.35 -21.99 -12.28
N GLY A 108 -5.48 -21.97 -11.56
CA GLY A 108 -6.67 -22.76 -11.88
C GLY A 108 -6.77 -24.13 -11.19
N SER A 109 -5.90 -24.45 -10.22
CA SER A 109 -6.12 -25.61 -9.35
C SER A 109 -7.43 -25.43 -8.56
N SER A 110 -8.23 -26.50 -8.51
CA SER A 110 -9.59 -26.48 -7.98
C SER A 110 -9.67 -26.86 -6.49
N GLU A 111 -8.53 -27.02 -5.83
CA GLU A 111 -8.50 -27.44 -4.43
C GLU A 111 -8.81 -26.26 -3.52
N LEU A 112 -9.80 -26.47 -2.65
CA LEU A 112 -10.35 -25.42 -1.81
C LEU A 112 -9.57 -25.39 -0.49
N LEU A 113 -8.91 -24.26 -0.25
CA LEU A 113 -8.04 -24.05 0.91
C LEU A 113 -8.82 -24.18 2.23
N ASP A 114 -8.15 -24.53 3.31
CA ASP A 114 -8.64 -24.23 4.65
C ASP A 114 -8.29 -22.80 5.10
N LEU A 115 -8.76 -22.42 6.29
CA LEU A 115 -8.54 -21.07 6.83
C LEU A 115 -7.05 -20.78 7.07
N GLN A 116 -6.31 -21.78 7.54
CA GLN A 116 -4.90 -21.64 7.90
C GLN A 116 -4.04 -21.50 6.63
N GLU A 117 -4.28 -22.36 5.64
CA GLU A 117 -3.62 -22.29 4.33
C GLU A 117 -3.86 -20.94 3.64
N LEU A 118 -5.10 -20.43 3.68
CA LEU A 118 -5.42 -19.10 3.16
C LEU A 118 -4.64 -18.01 3.90
N TYR A 119 -4.64 -18.04 5.23
CA TYR A 119 -3.97 -17.04 6.05
C TYR A 119 -2.47 -17.02 5.75
N GLU A 120 -1.83 -18.19 5.71
CA GLU A 120 -0.41 -18.34 5.39
C GLU A 120 -0.06 -17.84 3.98
N LEU A 121 -0.87 -18.19 2.98
CA LEU A 121 -0.67 -17.73 1.61
C LEU A 121 -0.67 -16.19 1.51
N VAL A 122 -1.68 -15.55 2.10
CA VAL A 122 -1.85 -14.09 2.07
C VAL A 122 -0.72 -13.42 2.85
N GLU A 123 -0.42 -13.89 4.05
CA GLU A 123 0.63 -13.30 4.89
C GLU A 123 2.03 -13.47 4.29
N LYS A 124 2.35 -14.65 3.73
CA LYS A 124 3.63 -14.88 3.05
C LYS A 124 3.81 -13.93 1.88
N GLY A 125 2.80 -13.81 1.01
CA GLY A 125 2.85 -12.90 -0.14
C GLY A 125 2.99 -11.44 0.30
N ARG A 126 2.30 -11.04 1.37
CA ARG A 126 2.41 -9.70 1.97
C ARG A 126 3.82 -9.44 2.49
N ILE A 127 4.38 -10.34 3.30
CA ILE A 127 5.72 -10.20 3.89
C ILE A 127 6.78 -10.08 2.78
N GLU A 128 6.78 -10.99 1.81
CA GLU A 128 7.74 -10.96 0.69
C GLU A 128 7.62 -9.66 -0.15
N ALA A 129 6.40 -9.16 -0.35
CA ALA A 129 6.19 -7.89 -1.03
C ALA A 129 6.76 -6.71 -0.23
N ILE A 130 6.49 -6.65 1.07
CA ILE A 130 6.96 -5.57 1.95
C ILE A 130 8.49 -5.59 2.08
N GLU A 131 9.13 -6.75 2.25
CA GLU A 131 10.60 -6.85 2.30
C GLU A 131 11.27 -6.28 1.04
N ARG A 132 10.69 -6.55 -0.14
CA ARG A 132 11.18 -5.98 -1.41
C ARG A 132 11.02 -4.45 -1.46
N LEU A 133 9.93 -3.92 -0.93
CA LEU A 133 9.68 -2.48 -0.91
C LEU A 133 10.57 -1.76 0.10
N VAL A 134 10.79 -2.34 1.28
CA VAL A 134 11.71 -1.82 2.30
C VAL A 134 13.13 -1.74 1.76
N LYS A 135 13.58 -2.78 1.04
CA LYS A 135 14.89 -2.75 0.34
C LYS A 135 14.99 -1.57 -0.63
N LYS A 136 13.94 -1.27 -1.40
CA LYS A 136 13.91 -0.10 -2.29
C LYS A 136 13.87 1.21 -1.52
N TYR A 137 13.09 1.29 -0.45
CA TYR A 137 13.01 2.45 0.43
C TYR A 137 14.39 2.86 0.97
N HIS A 138 15.18 1.91 1.47
CA HIS A 138 16.55 2.18 1.94
C HIS A 138 17.49 2.75 0.86
N THR A 139 17.18 2.58 -0.43
CA THR A 139 17.98 3.19 -1.52
C THR A 139 17.77 4.68 -1.67
N ILE A 140 16.70 5.24 -1.09
CA ILE A 140 16.36 6.66 -1.22
C ILE A 140 17.40 7.52 -0.49
N SER A 141 17.79 7.16 0.74
CA SER A 141 18.73 7.95 1.54
C SER A 141 20.10 8.10 0.85
N PRO A 142 20.75 7.04 0.31
CA PRO A 142 21.95 7.18 -0.50
C PRO A 142 21.80 8.03 -1.77
N LEU A 143 20.62 8.04 -2.41
CA LEU A 143 20.36 8.90 -3.57
C LEU A 143 20.26 10.38 -3.16
N LEU A 144 19.64 10.64 -2.02
CA LEU A 144 19.59 11.98 -1.41
C LEU A 144 20.98 12.45 -0.97
N GLY A 145 21.81 11.57 -0.41
CA GLY A 145 23.20 11.87 -0.08
C GLY A 145 24.03 12.29 -1.30
N LYS A 146 23.81 11.65 -2.46
CA LYS A 146 24.43 12.08 -3.74
C LYS A 146 23.93 13.45 -4.22
N ILE A 147 22.68 13.79 -3.93
CA ILE A 147 22.14 15.13 -4.22
C ILE A 147 22.79 16.16 -3.28
N GLU A 148 22.91 15.83 -1.99
CA GLU A 148 23.62 16.65 -1.00
C GLU A 148 25.06 16.94 -1.45
N GLU A 149 25.77 15.92 -1.95
CA GLU A 149 27.17 16.03 -2.36
C GLU A 149 27.34 17.04 -3.51
N VAL A 150 26.44 17.01 -4.49
CA VAL A 150 26.53 17.85 -5.68
C VAL A 150 26.05 19.29 -5.40
N VAL A 151 25.09 19.46 -4.49
CA VAL A 151 24.48 20.77 -4.21
C VAL A 151 25.23 21.51 -3.09
N ALA A 152 25.55 20.82 -2.01
CA ALA A 152 26.12 21.38 -0.78
C ALA A 152 27.57 20.96 -0.51
N GLY A 153 28.11 19.99 -1.25
CA GLY A 153 29.47 19.49 -1.04
C GLY A 153 29.63 18.55 0.17
N THR A 154 28.52 18.07 0.74
CA THR A 154 28.50 17.18 1.91
C THR A 154 27.69 15.92 1.62
N ASN A 155 27.94 14.82 2.31
CA ASN A 155 27.17 13.58 2.18
C ASN A 155 26.86 13.00 3.55
N THR A 156 26.10 13.77 4.33
CA THR A 156 25.81 13.51 5.74
C THR A 156 24.37 13.11 5.98
N GLY A 157 23.46 13.44 5.05
CA GLY A 157 22.02 13.23 5.19
C GLY A 157 21.33 14.25 6.10
N LYS A 158 22.03 15.31 6.52
CA LYS A 158 21.56 16.31 7.50
C LYS A 158 21.99 17.75 7.17
N SER A 159 22.29 18.02 5.90
CA SER A 159 22.64 19.37 5.47
C SER A 159 21.45 20.34 5.65
N PRO A 160 21.64 21.50 6.32
CA PRO A 160 20.56 22.49 6.50
C PRO A 160 19.98 23.01 5.18
N GLN A 161 20.76 23.01 4.10
CA GLN A 161 20.32 23.45 2.78
C GLN A 161 19.29 22.48 2.17
N LEU A 162 19.26 21.21 2.61
CA LEU A 162 18.39 20.18 2.06
C LEU A 162 17.15 19.90 2.92
N THR A 163 16.99 20.55 4.07
CA THR A 163 15.88 20.33 5.02
C THR A 163 14.51 20.28 4.33
N GLY A 164 14.18 21.29 3.52
CA GLY A 164 12.91 21.33 2.77
C GLY A 164 12.77 20.20 1.75
N TYR A 165 13.88 19.85 1.09
CA TYR A 165 13.92 18.76 0.11
C TYR A 165 13.75 17.38 0.76
N TYR A 166 14.31 17.17 1.95
CA TYR A 166 14.09 15.95 2.74
C TYR A 166 12.64 15.81 3.17
N ALA A 167 12.03 16.89 3.69
CA ALA A 167 10.62 16.90 4.06
C ALA A 167 9.69 16.63 2.86
N PHE A 168 10.03 17.15 1.67
CA PHE A 168 9.30 16.87 0.44
C PHE A 168 9.25 15.36 0.12
N TRP A 169 10.40 14.68 0.16
CA TRP A 169 10.46 13.24 -0.11
C TRP A 169 9.84 12.40 0.99
N GLU A 170 10.02 12.77 2.26
CA GLU A 170 9.36 12.10 3.38
C GLU A 170 7.84 12.16 3.23
N ARG A 171 7.30 13.32 2.84
CA ARG A 171 5.86 13.48 2.55
C ARG A 171 5.41 12.61 1.37
N ALA A 172 6.21 12.53 0.31
CA ALA A 172 5.91 11.68 -0.84
C ALA A 172 5.85 10.20 -0.45
N ILE A 173 6.80 9.74 0.39
CA ILE A 173 6.83 8.37 0.93
C ILE A 173 5.61 8.09 1.81
N PHE A 174 5.27 9.02 2.71
CA PHE A 174 4.06 8.91 3.54
C PHE A 174 2.79 8.77 2.68
N ASN A 175 2.63 9.59 1.64
CA ASN A 175 1.49 9.52 0.74
C ASN A 175 1.46 8.17 -0.02
N ALA A 176 2.61 7.68 -0.47
CA ALA A 176 2.73 6.38 -1.12
C ALA A 176 2.34 5.21 -0.20
N LEU A 177 2.76 5.23 1.07
CA LEU A 177 2.38 4.21 2.04
C LEU A 177 0.86 4.21 2.31
N ASN A 178 0.24 5.39 2.41
CA ASN A 178 -1.22 5.49 2.52
C ASN A 178 -1.92 4.90 1.28
N ALA A 179 -1.44 5.24 0.08
CA ALA A 179 -1.99 4.70 -1.16
C ALA A 179 -1.84 3.17 -1.22
N MET A 180 -0.68 2.62 -0.84
CA MET A 180 -0.43 1.18 -0.78
C MET A 180 -1.43 0.47 0.14
N VAL A 181 -1.64 0.98 1.35
CA VAL A 181 -2.57 0.40 2.33
C VAL A 181 -4.02 0.48 1.84
N LEU A 182 -4.44 1.62 1.28
CA LEU A 182 -5.79 1.78 0.73
C LEU A 182 -6.03 0.85 -0.46
N ASN A 183 -5.04 0.71 -1.36
CA ASN A 183 -5.09 -0.21 -2.49
C ASN A 183 -5.15 -1.68 -2.02
N ALA A 184 -4.42 -2.03 -0.96
CA ALA A 184 -4.47 -3.35 -0.34
C ALA A 184 -5.85 -3.65 0.27
N MET A 185 -6.43 -2.70 1.00
CA MET A 185 -7.77 -2.82 1.57
C MET A 185 -8.84 -2.94 0.48
N GLY A 186 -8.73 -2.12 -0.57
CA GLY A 186 -9.60 -2.20 -1.75
C GLY A 186 -9.50 -3.56 -2.44
N SER A 187 -8.29 -4.08 -2.60
CA SER A 187 -8.04 -5.42 -3.17
C SER A 187 -8.65 -6.53 -2.33
N LEU A 188 -8.50 -6.48 -1.00
CA LEU A 188 -9.12 -7.46 -0.09
C LEU A 188 -10.65 -7.37 -0.11
N GLN A 189 -11.20 -6.17 -0.14
CA GLN A 189 -12.65 -5.96 -0.24
C GLN A 189 -13.19 -6.49 -1.58
N ALA A 190 -12.51 -6.20 -2.69
CA ALA A 190 -12.86 -6.72 -4.01
C ALA A 190 -12.79 -8.26 -4.05
N MET A 191 -11.77 -8.86 -3.42
CA MET A 191 -11.62 -10.31 -3.30
C MET A 191 -12.82 -10.96 -2.59
N ILE A 192 -13.30 -10.34 -1.50
CA ILE A 192 -14.50 -10.78 -0.76
C ILE A 192 -15.77 -10.58 -1.60
N ASP A 193 -15.93 -9.40 -2.21
CA ASP A 193 -17.15 -9.03 -2.95
C ASP A 193 -17.31 -9.81 -4.25
N ALA A 194 -16.23 -10.14 -4.95
CA ALA A 194 -16.25 -11.00 -6.14
C ALA A 194 -16.85 -12.39 -5.84
N ARG A 195 -16.78 -12.81 -4.57
CA ARG A 195 -17.32 -14.08 -4.08
C ARG A 195 -18.65 -13.90 -3.35
N SER A 196 -19.22 -12.71 -3.29
CA SER A 196 -20.51 -12.47 -2.65
C SER A 196 -21.68 -12.78 -3.59
N LYS A 197 -22.69 -13.51 -3.07
CA LYS A 197 -23.94 -13.78 -3.82
C LYS A 197 -24.68 -12.49 -4.20
N ARG A 198 -24.55 -11.43 -3.39
CA ARG A 198 -25.17 -10.12 -3.63
C ARG A 198 -24.60 -9.46 -4.89
N THR A 199 -23.28 -9.46 -5.02
CA THR A 199 -22.57 -8.90 -6.17
C THR A 199 -22.90 -9.68 -7.44
N ALA A 200 -22.96 -11.01 -7.35
CA ALA A 200 -23.39 -11.85 -8.48
C ALA A 200 -24.82 -11.51 -8.95
N ALA A 201 -25.75 -11.24 -8.02
CA ALA A 201 -27.12 -10.86 -8.35
C ALA A 201 -27.23 -9.44 -8.96
N LEU A 202 -26.41 -8.49 -8.49
CA LEU A 202 -26.35 -7.13 -9.06
C LEU A 202 -25.77 -7.15 -10.48
N ASN A 203 -24.67 -7.88 -10.70
CA ASN A 203 -24.06 -8.02 -12.01
C ASN A 203 -25.00 -8.73 -13.01
N ALA A 204 -25.78 -9.72 -12.56
CA ALA A 204 -26.78 -10.38 -13.40
C ALA A 204 -27.94 -9.46 -13.82
N LYS A 205 -28.28 -8.44 -13.02
CA LYS A 205 -29.32 -7.45 -13.37
C LYS A 205 -28.83 -6.38 -14.33
N ASN A 206 -27.54 -6.06 -14.29
CA ASN A 206 -26.92 -5.02 -15.12
C ASN A 206 -26.20 -5.60 -16.37
N ALA A 207 -26.24 -6.92 -16.57
CA ALA A 207 -25.60 -7.57 -17.70
C ALA A 207 -26.38 -7.29 -18.99
N ASP A 208 -25.74 -6.58 -19.91
CA ASP A 208 -26.22 -6.39 -21.27
C ASP A 208 -26.15 -7.73 -22.02
N LYS A 209 -27.21 -8.10 -22.75
CA LYS A 209 -27.40 -9.46 -23.31
C LYS A 209 -26.29 -9.91 -24.29
N ASN A 210 -25.49 -8.97 -24.80
CA ASN A 210 -24.49 -9.21 -25.85
C ASN A 210 -23.05 -8.87 -25.45
N ALA A 211 -22.77 -8.49 -24.19
CA ALA A 211 -21.43 -8.11 -23.78
C ALA A 211 -20.85 -9.05 -22.72
N VAL A 212 -19.74 -9.68 -23.11
CA VAL A 212 -18.66 -10.22 -22.28
C VAL A 212 -18.84 -11.65 -21.77
N ALA A 213 -17.82 -12.46 -22.12
CA ALA A 213 -17.51 -13.75 -21.55
C ALA A 213 -17.92 -13.85 -20.09
N ARG A 214 -18.72 -14.87 -19.75
CA ARG A 214 -19.13 -15.22 -18.39
C ARG A 214 -17.92 -15.12 -17.46
N GLN A 215 -17.76 -14.01 -16.73
CA GLN A 215 -16.82 -13.95 -15.61
C GLN A 215 -17.34 -14.94 -14.58
N ARG A 216 -16.80 -16.16 -14.64
CA ARG A 216 -17.15 -17.25 -13.74
C ARG A 216 -16.77 -16.78 -12.35
N ARG A 217 -17.75 -16.79 -11.44
CA ARG A 217 -17.51 -16.41 -10.03
C ARG A 217 -16.28 -17.15 -9.53
N PRO A 218 -15.27 -16.45 -8.98
CA PRO A 218 -14.07 -17.10 -8.49
C PRO A 218 -14.42 -18.11 -7.39
N PRO A 219 -13.62 -19.17 -7.23
CA PRO A 219 -13.87 -20.19 -6.22
C PRO A 219 -13.89 -19.57 -4.81
N PRO A 220 -14.61 -20.16 -3.85
CA PRO A 220 -14.59 -19.71 -2.45
C PRO A 220 -13.15 -19.63 -1.89
N LEU A 221 -12.92 -18.72 -0.94
CA LEU A 221 -11.58 -18.49 -0.38
C LEU A 221 -11.08 -19.66 0.48
N PHE A 222 -11.97 -20.21 1.31
CA PHE A 222 -11.65 -21.33 2.20
C PHE A 222 -12.90 -22.12 2.56
N LYS A 223 -12.71 -23.36 3.02
CA LYS A 223 -13.78 -24.27 3.49
C LYS A 223 -14.02 -24.13 4.99
N ILE A 224 -15.27 -24.34 5.39
CA ILE A 224 -15.68 -24.49 6.79
C ILE A 224 -16.51 -25.77 6.88
N THR A 225 -16.13 -26.65 7.81
CA THR A 225 -16.80 -27.93 8.03
C THR A 225 -17.82 -27.77 9.16
N VAL A 226 -19.05 -28.18 8.91
CA VAL A 226 -20.11 -28.26 9.94
C VAL A 226 -20.45 -29.73 10.14
N SER A 227 -20.27 -30.23 11.36
CA SER A 227 -20.50 -31.64 11.71
C SER A 227 -21.35 -31.76 12.97
N LEU A 228 -22.07 -32.86 13.11
CA LEU A 228 -22.83 -33.17 14.32
C LEU A 228 -21.98 -34.08 15.21
N GLN A 229 -21.60 -33.62 16.40
CA GLN A 229 -20.78 -34.36 17.37
C GLN A 229 -21.46 -34.33 18.73
N SER A 230 -21.62 -35.48 19.38
CA SER A 230 -22.20 -35.59 20.74
C SER A 230 -23.51 -34.81 20.93
N SER A 231 -24.41 -34.88 19.94
CA SER A 231 -25.72 -34.18 19.92
C SER A 231 -25.68 -32.65 19.75
N ASP A 232 -24.51 -32.08 19.45
CA ASP A 232 -24.33 -30.66 19.14
C ASP A 232 -23.71 -30.42 17.76
N ILE A 233 -24.08 -29.28 17.16
CA ILE A 233 -23.54 -28.86 15.87
C ILE A 233 -22.21 -28.17 16.11
N VAL A 234 -21.13 -28.74 15.58
CA VAL A 234 -19.76 -28.26 15.70
C VAL A 234 -19.29 -27.68 14.37
N VAL A 235 -18.67 -26.49 14.44
CA VAL A 235 -18.11 -25.77 13.28
C VAL A 235 -16.59 -25.80 13.39
N GLN A 236 -15.92 -26.25 12.33
CA GLN A 236 -14.47 -26.30 12.24
C GLN A 236 -13.97 -25.54 11.00
N PRO A 237 -13.08 -24.54 11.15
CA PRO A 237 -12.62 -23.98 12.43
C PRO A 237 -13.74 -23.22 13.18
N PRO A 238 -13.64 -23.04 14.51
CA PRO A 238 -14.60 -22.26 15.28
C PRO A 238 -14.83 -20.86 14.71
N VAL A 239 -16.07 -20.38 14.74
CA VAL A 239 -16.45 -19.07 14.18
C VAL A 239 -15.64 -17.91 14.80
N ALA A 240 -15.30 -18.02 16.08
CA ALA A 240 -14.45 -17.04 16.77
C ALA A 240 -13.02 -17.01 16.18
N GLU A 241 -12.48 -18.15 15.79
CA GLU A 241 -11.17 -18.27 15.15
C GLU A 241 -11.20 -17.68 13.74
N VAL A 242 -12.25 -17.98 12.95
CA VAL A 242 -12.48 -17.34 11.64
C VAL A 242 -12.49 -15.83 11.77
N ASN A 243 -13.24 -15.28 12.74
CA ASN A 243 -13.31 -13.84 12.98
C ASN A 243 -11.94 -13.25 13.34
N LYS A 244 -11.21 -13.93 14.24
CA LYS A 244 -9.88 -13.50 14.69
C LYS A 244 -8.86 -13.51 13.56
N ALA A 245 -8.84 -14.57 12.74
CA ALA A 245 -7.93 -14.72 11.61
C ALA A 245 -8.18 -13.65 10.54
N LEU A 246 -9.45 -13.48 10.12
CA LEU A 246 -9.81 -12.47 9.12
C LEU A 246 -9.59 -11.04 9.64
N GLY A 247 -9.91 -10.77 10.91
CA GLY A 247 -9.61 -9.48 11.54
C GLY A 247 -8.10 -9.21 11.70
N ARG A 248 -7.28 -10.27 11.82
CA ARG A 248 -5.81 -10.15 11.81
C ARG A 248 -5.30 -9.81 10.40
N LEU A 249 -5.85 -10.41 9.34
CA LEU A 249 -5.52 -10.04 7.96
C LEU A 249 -5.80 -8.55 7.69
N VAL A 250 -6.93 -8.01 8.16
CA VAL A 250 -7.23 -6.57 7.99
C VAL A 250 -6.22 -5.70 8.72
N ARG A 251 -5.82 -6.08 9.94
CA ARG A 251 -4.81 -5.34 10.72
C ARG A 251 -3.43 -5.42 10.08
N SER A 252 -3.03 -6.59 9.57
CA SER A 252 -1.70 -6.79 9.00
C SER A 252 -1.46 -5.92 7.75
N LEU A 253 -2.52 -5.49 7.04
CA LEU A 253 -2.41 -4.53 5.95
C LEU A 253 -1.88 -3.17 6.42
N VAL A 254 -2.33 -2.68 7.58
CA VAL A 254 -1.83 -1.42 8.14
C VAL A 254 -0.46 -1.64 8.77
N GLU A 255 -0.26 -2.76 9.47
CA GLU A 255 1.04 -3.11 10.07
C GLU A 255 2.15 -3.29 9.02
N SER A 256 1.80 -3.45 7.75
CA SER A 256 2.74 -3.49 6.63
C SER A 256 3.57 -2.22 6.48
N THR A 257 3.18 -1.11 7.13
CA THR A 257 3.97 0.13 7.15
C THR A 257 4.93 0.22 8.34
N LYS A 258 4.88 -0.69 9.32
CA LYS A 258 5.80 -0.70 10.48
C LYS A 258 7.28 -0.82 10.06
N PRO A 259 7.66 -1.65 9.06
CA PRO A 259 9.07 -1.75 8.65
C PRO A 259 9.64 -0.48 8.01
N PHE A 260 8.82 0.54 7.73
CA PHE A 260 9.28 1.82 7.16
C PHE A 260 9.55 2.80 8.32
N VAL A 261 10.81 2.86 8.73
CA VAL A 261 11.30 3.76 9.79
C VAL A 261 11.28 5.20 9.28
N ARG A 262 10.74 6.13 10.06
CA ARG A 262 10.72 7.56 9.71
C ARG A 262 12.10 8.18 9.82
N TRP A 263 12.34 9.24 9.06
CA TRP A 263 13.57 10.02 9.18
C TRP A 263 13.50 10.95 10.39
N MET A 264 14.67 11.31 10.92
CA MET A 264 14.77 12.39 11.90
C MET A 264 14.40 13.71 11.23
N ASP A 265 13.80 14.62 11.99
CA ASP A 265 13.32 15.90 11.49
C ASP A 265 14.43 16.67 10.74
N GLY A 266 14.11 17.13 9.54
CA GLY A 266 15.05 17.85 8.66
C GLY A 266 16.22 17.03 8.11
N THR A 267 16.14 15.69 8.13
CA THR A 267 17.20 14.80 7.63
C THR A 267 16.64 13.71 6.71
N CYS A 268 17.52 12.98 6.04
CA CYS A 268 17.20 11.70 5.39
C CYS A 268 17.82 10.50 6.12
N ILE A 269 18.05 10.63 7.42
CA ILE A 269 18.61 9.60 8.29
C ILE A 269 17.48 8.97 9.08
N GLU A 270 17.36 7.65 9.03
CA GLU A 270 16.36 6.93 9.80
C GLU A 270 16.54 7.13 11.30
N THR A 271 15.40 7.28 11.99
CA THR A 271 15.39 7.47 13.43
C THR A 271 15.94 6.22 14.10
N PRO A 272 17.03 6.31 14.89
CA PRO A 272 17.56 5.17 15.61
C PRO A 272 16.56 4.71 16.67
N GLU A 273 16.64 3.44 17.03
CA GLU A 273 15.86 2.86 18.12
C GLU A 273 16.08 3.65 19.42
N GLN A 274 14.99 4.09 20.05
CA GLN A 274 15.05 4.79 21.33
C GLN A 274 14.89 3.77 22.45
N LYS A 275 15.81 3.80 23.43
CA LYS A 275 15.66 2.99 24.64
C LYS A 275 14.38 3.41 25.37
N GLY A 276 13.64 2.44 25.91
CA GLY A 276 12.47 2.73 26.73
C GLY A 276 12.85 3.40 28.05
N ALA A 277 11.84 3.73 28.85
CA ALA A 277 12.04 4.45 30.11
C ALA A 277 12.79 3.58 31.13
N ASN A 278 12.65 2.26 31.04
CA ASN A 278 13.38 1.26 31.81
C ASN A 278 14.27 0.40 30.88
N ASP A 279 15.35 -0.17 31.42
CA ASP A 279 16.25 -1.06 30.65
C ASP A 279 15.55 -2.35 30.14
N ASP A 280 14.40 -2.73 30.72
CA ASP A 280 13.59 -3.88 30.32
C ASP A 280 12.51 -3.54 29.27
N ASP A 281 12.32 -2.26 28.92
CA ASP A 281 11.29 -1.85 27.96
C ASP A 281 11.75 -2.10 26.51
N GLU A 282 10.84 -2.59 25.66
CA GLU A 282 11.12 -2.76 24.23
C GLU A 282 11.51 -1.42 23.59
N PRO A 283 12.54 -1.40 22.71
CA PRO A 283 12.97 -0.17 22.07
C PRO A 283 11.87 0.43 21.20
N VAL A 284 11.68 1.74 21.33
CA VAL A 284 10.68 2.49 20.56
C VAL A 284 11.27 2.84 19.20
N VAL A 285 10.62 2.36 18.15
CA VAL A 285 10.96 2.67 16.76
C VAL A 285 9.92 3.63 16.16
N PHE A 286 10.38 4.78 15.67
CA PHE A 286 9.53 5.75 15.00
C PHE A 286 9.31 5.33 13.55
N THR A 287 8.07 4.96 13.22
CA THR A 287 7.70 4.43 11.91
C THR A 287 6.51 5.20 11.36
N PHE A 288 6.27 5.10 10.05
CA PHE A 288 5.09 5.73 9.42
C PHE A 288 3.76 5.09 9.86
N TYR A 289 3.80 3.94 10.57
CA TYR A 289 2.61 3.20 11.00
C TYR A 289 1.61 4.05 11.78
N TRP A 290 2.06 4.85 12.75
CA TRP A 290 1.15 5.58 13.63
C TRP A 290 0.28 6.57 12.87
N ASP A 291 0.87 7.31 11.94
CA ASP A 291 0.15 8.30 11.13
C ASP A 291 -0.73 7.64 10.07
N VAL A 292 -0.26 6.55 9.45
CA VAL A 292 -1.05 5.79 8.48
C VAL A 292 -2.25 5.13 9.16
N ALA A 293 -2.06 4.56 10.35
CA ALA A 293 -3.14 3.98 11.16
C ALA A 293 -4.15 5.04 11.62
N GLY A 294 -3.69 6.27 11.88
CA GLY A 294 -4.53 7.42 12.22
C GLY A 294 -5.28 8.04 11.03
N ASN A 295 -4.97 7.66 9.79
CA ASN A 295 -5.61 8.24 8.61
C ASN A 295 -7.13 7.88 8.57
N PRO A 296 -8.04 8.87 8.53
CA PRO A 296 -9.48 8.62 8.51
C PRO A 296 -9.96 7.72 7.37
N GLN A 297 -9.32 7.77 6.20
CA GLN A 297 -9.66 6.91 5.06
C GLN A 297 -9.27 5.45 5.31
N VAL A 298 -8.12 5.22 5.95
CA VAL A 298 -7.65 3.89 6.36
C VAL A 298 -8.59 3.32 7.41
N ILE A 299 -8.92 4.09 8.45
CA ILE A 299 -9.86 3.69 9.51
C ILE A 299 -11.23 3.32 8.91
N LYS A 300 -11.77 4.16 8.03
CA LYS A 300 -13.04 3.90 7.33
C LYS A 300 -12.99 2.60 6.54
N SER A 301 -11.90 2.37 5.80
CA SER A 301 -11.73 1.16 4.97
C SER A 301 -11.60 -0.10 5.83
N MET A 302 -10.91 -0.04 6.97
CA MET A 302 -10.86 -1.13 7.96
C MET A 302 -12.24 -1.45 8.52
N LEU A 303 -13.05 -0.44 8.85
CA LEU A 303 -14.41 -0.64 9.36
C LEU A 303 -15.29 -1.34 8.31
N MET A 304 -15.21 -0.92 7.06
CA MET A 304 -15.95 -1.53 5.95
C MET A 304 -15.58 -3.01 5.75
N LEU A 305 -14.28 -3.33 5.78
CA LEU A 305 -13.79 -4.71 5.71
C LEU A 305 -14.29 -5.56 6.89
N ASN A 306 -14.19 -5.05 8.11
CA ASN A 306 -14.70 -5.74 9.30
C ASN A 306 -16.21 -5.98 9.22
N GLN A 307 -16.99 -5.02 8.72
CA GLN A 307 -18.42 -5.22 8.47
C GLN A 307 -18.69 -6.29 7.40
N SER A 308 -17.87 -6.38 6.35
CA SER A 308 -17.94 -7.45 5.35
C SER A 308 -17.68 -8.82 6.00
N ILE A 309 -16.68 -8.92 6.88
CA ILE A 309 -16.38 -10.14 7.66
C ILE A 309 -17.56 -10.50 8.58
N GLN A 310 -18.12 -9.55 9.33
CA GLN A 310 -19.27 -9.80 10.20
C GLN A 310 -20.52 -10.26 9.43
N ARG A 311 -20.75 -9.74 8.23
CA ARG A 311 -21.83 -10.21 7.35
C ARG A 311 -21.64 -11.67 6.94
N ALA A 312 -20.41 -12.08 6.62
CA ALA A 312 -20.09 -13.48 6.30
C ALA A 312 -20.30 -14.39 7.51
N ILE A 313 -19.82 -13.99 8.69
CA ILE A 313 -20.00 -14.71 9.96
C ILE A 313 -21.49 -14.88 10.31
N SER A 314 -22.27 -13.81 10.16
CA SER A 314 -23.72 -13.87 10.38
C SER A 314 -24.39 -14.87 9.42
N GLY A 315 -23.87 -15.01 8.20
CA GLY A 315 -24.30 -16.04 7.25
C GLY A 315 -24.03 -17.46 7.74
N ILE A 316 -22.86 -17.71 8.33
CA ILE A 316 -22.51 -19.01 8.95
C ILE A 316 -23.48 -19.34 10.09
N ASN A 317 -23.73 -18.38 10.99
CA ASN A 317 -24.65 -18.57 12.11
C ASN A 317 -26.09 -18.86 11.66
N ARG A 318 -26.58 -18.15 10.63
CA ARG A 318 -27.91 -18.45 10.04
C ARG A 318 -27.98 -19.85 9.44
N TYR A 319 -26.90 -20.31 8.80
CA TYR A 319 -26.84 -21.66 8.26
C TYR A 319 -26.90 -22.70 9.38
N ILE A 320 -26.14 -22.53 10.47
CA ILE A 320 -26.18 -23.42 11.65
C ILE A 320 -27.57 -23.42 12.28
N GLU A 321 -28.18 -22.25 12.46
CA GLU A 321 -29.51 -22.13 13.06
C GLU A 321 -30.59 -22.84 12.23
N SER A 322 -30.45 -22.85 10.90
CA SER A 322 -31.37 -23.57 10.02
C SER A 322 -31.40 -25.09 10.28
N TRP A 323 -30.33 -25.67 10.81
CA TRP A 323 -30.29 -27.08 11.20
C TRP A 323 -30.95 -27.33 12.55
N ARG A 324 -30.96 -26.36 13.47
CA ARG A 324 -31.56 -26.54 14.82
C ARG A 324 -33.03 -26.92 14.79
N ARG A 325 -33.78 -26.56 13.74
CA ARG A 325 -35.17 -27.01 13.55
C ARG A 325 -35.33 -28.54 13.50
N HIS A 326 -34.25 -29.27 13.15
CA HIS A 326 -34.21 -30.72 13.09
C HIS A 326 -33.63 -31.36 14.36
N GLN A 327 -33.37 -30.59 15.43
CA GLN A 327 -32.65 -31.06 16.61
C GLN A 327 -33.29 -32.25 17.33
N SER A 328 -34.60 -32.43 17.20
CA SER A 328 -35.32 -33.59 17.73
C SER A 328 -34.81 -34.91 17.15
N LEU A 329 -34.20 -34.92 15.97
CA LEU A 329 -33.70 -36.15 15.34
C LEU A 329 -32.47 -36.73 16.06
N TRP A 330 -31.68 -35.88 16.74
CA TRP A 330 -30.42 -36.28 17.38
C TRP A 330 -30.33 -35.97 18.87
N LYS A 331 -31.08 -34.97 19.38
CA LYS A 331 -31.12 -34.68 20.83
C LYS A 331 -32.07 -35.59 21.60
N THR A 332 -33.05 -36.18 20.93
CA THR A 332 -34.01 -37.08 21.59
C THR A 332 -33.38 -38.45 21.79
N ASP A 333 -33.40 -38.93 23.03
CA ASP A 333 -33.05 -40.32 23.35
C ASP A 333 -34.10 -41.26 22.75
N LYS A 334 -33.72 -41.89 21.64
CA LYS A 334 -34.58 -42.81 20.89
C LYS A 334 -34.95 -44.03 21.74
N SER A 335 -34.09 -44.47 22.64
CA SER A 335 -34.34 -45.63 23.48
C SER A 335 -35.49 -45.36 24.45
N SER A 336 -35.39 -44.29 25.26
CA SER A 336 -36.45 -43.87 26.17
C SER A 336 -37.79 -43.60 25.46
N VAL A 337 -37.77 -42.98 24.28
CA VAL A 337 -38.99 -42.70 23.52
C VAL A 337 -39.63 -43.97 22.96
N LEU A 338 -38.83 -44.94 22.56
CA LEU A 338 -39.33 -46.24 22.09
C LEU A 338 -39.85 -47.09 23.25
N ASP A 339 -39.19 -47.08 24.40
CA ASP A 339 -39.61 -47.87 25.56
C ASP A 339 -40.95 -47.37 26.13
N LYS A 340 -41.13 -46.04 26.22
CA LYS A 340 -42.43 -45.44 26.57
C LYS A 340 -43.53 -45.79 25.58
N PHE A 341 -43.19 -45.86 24.29
CA PHE A 341 -44.15 -46.20 23.23
C PHE A 341 -44.53 -47.68 23.26
N LYS A 342 -43.57 -48.58 23.53
CA LYS A 342 -43.86 -50.02 23.71
C LYS A 342 -44.74 -50.25 24.95
N ALA A 343 -44.49 -49.52 26.03
CA ALA A 343 -45.26 -49.66 27.28
C ALA A 343 -46.75 -49.34 27.13
N SER A 344 -47.16 -48.59 26.09
CA SER A 344 -48.56 -48.30 25.79
C SER A 344 -49.29 -49.36 24.95
N ASP A 345 -48.62 -50.48 24.61
CA ASP A 345 -49.13 -51.55 23.73
C ASP A 345 -49.88 -51.03 22.46
N PRO A 346 -49.21 -50.22 21.62
CA PRO A 346 -49.89 -49.51 20.55
C PRO A 346 -50.19 -50.43 19.35
N PRO A 347 -51.30 -50.19 18.62
CA PRO A 347 -51.66 -50.98 17.44
C PRO A 347 -50.69 -50.74 16.26
N CYS A 348 -50.62 -51.67 15.31
CA CYS A 348 -49.73 -51.58 14.13
C CYS A 348 -49.88 -50.25 13.36
N ALA A 349 -51.09 -49.73 13.22
CA ALA A 349 -51.34 -48.43 12.56
C ALA A 349 -50.61 -47.26 13.25
N ALA A 350 -50.46 -47.30 14.59
CA ALA A 350 -49.73 -46.28 15.33
C ALA A 350 -48.20 -46.38 15.13
N PHE A 351 -47.67 -47.58 14.85
CA PHE A 351 -46.27 -47.75 14.42
C PHE A 351 -46.05 -47.14 13.03
N GLU A 352 -46.95 -47.38 12.08
CA GLU A 352 -46.88 -46.78 10.74
C GLU A 352 -46.93 -45.25 10.79
N GLU A 353 -47.83 -44.67 11.59
CA GLU A 353 -47.91 -43.22 11.76
C GLU A 353 -46.62 -42.64 12.38
N LYS A 354 -45.99 -43.36 13.32
CA LYS A 354 -44.74 -42.93 13.95
C LYS A 354 -43.54 -43.05 13.02
N LEU A 355 -43.50 -44.08 12.17
CA LEU A 355 -42.47 -44.25 11.14
C LEU A 355 -42.62 -43.23 10.01
N ALA A 356 -43.86 -42.88 9.62
CA ALA A 356 -44.14 -41.86 8.62
C ALA A 356 -43.56 -40.48 8.96
N LYS A 357 -43.36 -40.19 10.25
CA LYS A 357 -42.70 -38.95 10.74
C LYS A 357 -41.22 -38.86 10.39
N TYR A 358 -40.57 -39.98 10.05
CA TYR A 358 -39.16 -40.04 9.64
C TYR A 358 -38.97 -40.15 8.12
N THR A 359 -40.06 -40.22 7.34
CA THR A 359 -40.03 -40.33 5.88
C THR A 359 -40.04 -38.97 5.17
N LYS A 360 -40.45 -37.90 5.87
CA LYS A 360 -40.37 -36.49 5.43
C LYS A 360 -39.16 -35.81 6.04
#